data_AF-A0A8J7P199-F1
#
_entry.id   AF-A0A8J7P199-F1
#
_cell.length_a   1.000
_cell.length_b   1.000
_cell.length_c   1.000
_cell.angle_alpha   90.00
_cell.angle_beta   90.00
_cell.angle_gamma   90.00
#
_symmetry.space_group_name_H-M   'P 1'
#
loop_
_entity.id
_entity.type
_entity.pdbx_description
1 polymer ?
#
loop_
_entity_poly.entity_id
_entity_poly.type
_entity_poly.pdbx_seq_one_letter_code
_entity_poly.pdbx_strand_id
1 'polypeptide(L)'
;MDKKDEQFVRDFEVLGCYHDNFRVVIVHLYDPFLGDDDVTAFLLRHVSVIGQPERILDSRNVWAGKRKYRVKLRSDARGAGGFHHPPASFSLGASRAYLYYQNQPKFCRRCRGFGHQAAECRGNECVVCGAFGHVARECRKKVCTLCETEGHLFKNC
;
A
#
# COMPACT_ATOMS: atom_id res chain seq x y z
N MET A 1 -26.58 38.78 -8.87
CA MET A 1 -26.03 37.44 -8.56
C MET A 1 -27.09 36.45 -8.96
N ASP A 2 -26.90 35.93 -10.16
CA ASP A 2 -27.95 35.53 -11.08
C ASP A 2 -28.37 34.08 -10.87
N LYS A 3 -29.68 33.86 -10.80
CA LYS A 3 -30.34 32.54 -10.65
C LYS A 3 -30.09 31.56 -11.81
N LYS A 4 -29.22 31.90 -12.77
CA LYS A 4 -28.88 31.07 -13.93
C LYS A 4 -27.74 30.09 -13.67
N ASP A 5 -26.90 30.34 -12.66
CA ASP A 5 -25.73 29.50 -12.40
C ASP A 5 -26.07 28.21 -11.63
N GLU A 6 -27.15 28.19 -10.84
CA GLU A 6 -27.57 27.01 -10.07
C GLU A 6 -28.12 25.86 -10.94
N GLN A 7 -28.62 26.17 -12.14
CA GLN A 7 -29.21 25.17 -13.03
C GLN A 7 -28.15 24.33 -13.75
N PHE A 8 -26.96 24.90 -13.99
CA PHE A 8 -25.86 24.24 -14.70
C PHE A 8 -25.21 23.13 -13.88
N VAL A 9 -25.22 23.22 -12.55
CA VAL A 9 -24.52 22.28 -11.66
C VAL A 9 -25.30 20.99 -11.39
N ARG A 10 -26.59 20.93 -11.78
CA ARG A 10 -27.46 19.76 -11.50
C ARG A 10 -27.13 18.53 -12.36
N ASP A 11 -26.48 18.73 -13.50
CA ASP A 11 -26.12 17.67 -14.44
C ASP A 11 -24.68 17.15 -14.21
N PHE A 12 -23.96 17.68 -13.22
CA PHE A 12 -22.61 17.26 -12.88
C PHE A 12 -22.56 16.61 -11.50
N GLU A 13 -22.04 15.39 -11.44
CA GLU A 13 -21.65 14.79 -10.17
C GLU A 13 -20.37 15.47 -9.68
N VAL A 14 -20.50 16.33 -8.68
CA VAL A 14 -19.35 16.99 -8.03
C VAL A 14 -18.62 15.96 -7.16
N LEU A 15 -17.74 15.18 -7.78
CA LEU A 15 -16.77 14.38 -7.05
C LEU A 15 -15.76 15.34 -6.42
N GLY A 16 -15.70 15.38 -5.09
CA GLY A 16 -14.69 16.19 -4.42
C GLY A 16 -13.29 15.79 -4.92
N CYS A 17 -12.38 16.76 -5.10
CA CYS A 17 -11.01 16.48 -5.56
C CYS A 17 -10.27 15.44 -4.68
N TYR A 18 -10.76 15.20 -3.46
CA TYR A 18 -10.28 14.23 -2.48
C TYR A 18 -10.91 12.83 -2.57
N HIS A 19 -12.02 12.67 -3.30
CA HIS A 19 -12.70 11.40 -3.55
C HIS A 19 -12.17 10.65 -4.77
N ASP A 20 -11.19 11.21 -5.48
CA ASP A 20 -10.47 10.43 -6.48
C ASP A 20 -9.79 9.25 -5.78
N ASN A 21 -10.07 8.03 -6.24
CA ASN A 21 -9.43 6.82 -5.73
C ASN A 21 -8.09 6.55 -6.42
N PHE A 22 -7.72 7.36 -7.42
CA PHE A 22 -6.46 7.28 -8.12
C PHE A 22 -5.30 7.79 -7.26
N ARG A 23 -4.21 7.04 -7.21
CA ARG A 23 -2.97 7.42 -6.52
C ARG A 23 -1.76 7.11 -7.38
N VAL A 24 -0.79 8.00 -7.34
CA VAL A 24 0.58 7.71 -7.77
C VAL A 24 1.38 7.26 -6.55
N VAL A 25 1.66 5.96 -6.48
CA VAL A 25 2.38 5.33 -5.38
C VAL A 25 3.84 5.18 -5.76
N ILE A 26 4.72 5.71 -4.92
CA ILE A 26 6.14 5.47 -5.03
C ILE A 26 6.51 4.33 -4.09
N VAL A 27 7.05 3.25 -4.64
CA VAL A 27 7.59 2.11 -3.89
C VAL A 27 9.11 2.23 -3.90
N HIS A 28 9.71 2.17 -2.73
CA HIS A 28 11.15 2.04 -2.55
C HIS A 28 11.50 0.65 -2.05
N LEU A 29 12.33 -0.04 -2.80
CA LEU A 29 12.84 -1.37 -2.48
C LEU A 29 14.27 -1.25 -1.96
N TYR A 30 14.56 -1.90 -0.83
CA TYR A 30 15.94 -1.99 -0.35
C TYR A 30 16.80 -2.94 -1.18
N ASP A 31 16.16 -3.95 -1.80
CA ASP A 31 16.75 -4.79 -2.83
C ASP A 31 16.21 -4.33 -4.20
N PRO A 32 17.03 -3.62 -5.01
CA PRO A 32 16.60 -3.12 -6.30
C PRO A 32 16.21 -4.23 -7.28
N PHE A 33 16.74 -5.45 -7.11
CA PHE A 33 16.60 -6.53 -8.10
C PHE A 33 15.35 -7.40 -7.91
N LEU A 34 14.59 -7.18 -6.85
CA LEU A 34 13.31 -7.86 -6.64
C LEU A 34 12.38 -7.64 -7.85
N GLY A 35 11.77 -8.69 -8.41
CA GLY A 35 11.01 -8.59 -9.66
C GLY A 35 9.90 -7.54 -9.64
N ASP A 36 9.64 -6.91 -10.78
CA ASP A 36 8.48 -6.00 -10.94
C ASP A 36 7.16 -6.77 -10.80
N ASP A 37 7.13 -8.04 -11.22
CA ASP A 37 5.98 -8.93 -11.09
C ASP A 37 5.63 -9.23 -9.64
N ASP A 38 6.62 -9.51 -8.78
CA ASP A 38 6.40 -9.79 -7.35
C ASP A 38 5.81 -8.57 -6.62
N VAL A 39 6.37 -7.39 -6.89
CA VAL A 39 5.89 -6.14 -6.29
C VAL A 39 4.50 -5.79 -6.82
N THR A 40 4.24 -6.04 -8.09
CA THR A 40 2.92 -5.83 -8.70
C THR A 40 1.89 -6.78 -8.12
N ALA A 41 2.22 -8.07 -8.01
CA ALA A 41 1.38 -9.09 -7.39
C ALA A 41 1.06 -8.73 -5.93
N PHE A 42 2.04 -8.24 -5.17
CA PHE A 42 1.82 -7.70 -3.84
C PHE A 42 0.82 -6.52 -3.84
N LEU A 43 1.03 -5.51 -4.68
CA LEU A 43 0.14 -4.33 -4.75
C LEU A 43 -1.28 -4.73 -5.16
N LEU A 44 -1.43 -5.65 -6.11
CA LEU A 44 -2.72 -6.16 -6.60
C LEU A 44 -3.58 -6.80 -5.51
N ARG A 45 -3.01 -7.16 -4.36
CA ARG A 45 -3.79 -7.65 -3.22
C ARG A 45 -4.57 -6.55 -2.51
N HIS A 46 -4.01 -5.34 -2.49
CA HIS A 46 -4.57 -4.21 -1.76
C HIS A 46 -5.28 -3.19 -2.66
N VAL A 47 -4.75 -2.98 -3.87
CA VAL A 47 -5.17 -1.93 -4.81
C VAL A 47 -5.28 -2.48 -6.23
N SER A 48 -5.85 -1.71 -7.15
CA SER A 48 -5.83 -2.03 -8.58
C SER A 48 -4.70 -1.27 -9.25
N VAL A 49 -3.74 -1.97 -9.86
CA VAL A 49 -2.61 -1.35 -10.55
C VAL A 49 -3.01 -1.00 -12.00
N ILE A 50 -2.65 0.20 -12.45
CA ILE A 50 -2.93 0.69 -13.81
C ILE A 50 -1.61 0.76 -14.60
N GLY A 51 -1.48 -0.12 -15.59
CA GLY A 51 -0.31 -0.19 -16.46
C GLY A 51 0.93 -0.74 -15.75
N GLN A 52 2.08 -0.64 -16.43
CA GLN A 52 3.36 -1.12 -15.92
C GLN A 52 4.03 -0.11 -14.97
N PRO A 53 4.84 -0.58 -14.01
CA PRO A 53 5.65 0.30 -13.17
C PRO A 53 6.71 1.05 -13.97
N GLU A 54 6.96 2.29 -13.58
CA GLU A 54 8.04 3.10 -14.13
C GLU A 54 9.20 3.18 -13.12
N ARG A 55 10.43 2.93 -13.56
CA ARG A 55 11.62 3.11 -12.72
C ARG A 55 11.94 4.60 -12.60
N ILE A 56 12.13 5.07 -11.36
CA ILE A 56 12.52 6.47 -11.12
C ILE A 56 14.05 6.53 -11.07
N LEU A 57 14.62 7.21 -12.05
CA LEU A 57 16.05 7.51 -12.11
C LEU A 57 16.35 8.82 -11.39
N ASP A 58 17.57 8.93 -10.84
CA ASP A 58 18.08 10.19 -10.34
C ASP A 58 18.62 11.09 -11.47
N SER A 59 19.16 12.25 -11.11
CA SER A 59 19.74 13.21 -12.07
C SER A 59 20.95 12.69 -12.84
N ARG A 60 21.55 11.56 -12.42
CA ARG A 60 22.69 10.90 -13.06
C ARG A 60 22.25 9.65 -13.83
N ASN A 61 20.95 9.45 -14.03
CA ASN A 61 20.36 8.25 -14.64
C ASN A 61 20.63 6.95 -13.87
N VAL A 62 20.90 7.04 -12.56
CA VAL A 62 21.08 5.87 -11.69
C VAL A 62 19.75 5.49 -11.06
N TRP A 63 19.46 4.18 -11.07
CA TRP A 63 18.26 3.64 -10.44
C TRP A 63 18.56 3.08 -9.05
N ALA A 64 17.93 3.66 -8.03
CA ALA A 64 18.11 3.28 -6.62
C ALA A 64 16.88 2.53 -6.05
N GLY A 65 16.31 1.60 -6.81
CA GLY A 65 15.20 0.75 -6.31
C GLY A 65 13.85 1.44 -6.15
N LYS A 66 13.70 2.68 -6.64
CA LYS A 66 12.42 3.42 -6.63
C LYS A 66 11.60 3.11 -7.88
N ARG A 67 10.32 2.82 -7.68
CA ARG A 67 9.34 2.52 -8.73
C ARG A 67 8.09 3.36 -8.53
N LYS A 68 7.54 3.87 -9.61
CA LYS A 68 6.30 4.64 -9.66
C LYS A 68 5.19 3.74 -10.20
N TYR A 69 4.14 3.58 -9.39
CA TYR A 69 2.93 2.84 -9.73
C TYR A 69 1.76 3.81 -9.80
N ARG A 70 0.91 3.65 -10.82
CA ARG A 70 -0.41 4.28 -10.87
C ARG A 70 -1.42 3.25 -10.37
N VAL A 71 -2.23 3.60 -9.38
CA VAL A 71 -3.17 2.65 -8.77
C VAL A 71 -4.53 3.29 -8.51
N LYS A 72 -5.58 2.48 -8.45
CA LYS A 72 -6.87 2.85 -7.83
C LYS A 72 -7.02 2.15 -6.49
N LEU A 73 -7.32 2.91 -5.45
CA LEU A 73 -7.71 2.37 -4.16
C LEU A 73 -9.11 1.75 -4.26
N ARG A 74 -9.30 0.62 -3.57
CA ARG A 74 -10.61 -0.02 -3.45
C ARG A 74 -11.42 0.69 -2.37
N SER A 75 -12.74 0.68 -2.46
CA SER A 75 -13.61 1.18 -1.39
C SER A 75 -13.54 0.26 -0.18
N ASP A 76 -13.48 0.86 1.01
CA ASP A 76 -13.58 0.17 2.29
C ASP A 76 -14.20 1.11 3.32
N ALA A 77 -15.39 0.78 3.80
CA ALA A 77 -16.14 1.59 4.75
C ALA A 77 -15.40 1.77 6.10
N ARG A 78 -14.51 0.84 6.46
CA ARG A 78 -13.70 0.92 7.69
C ARG A 78 -12.35 1.59 7.46
N GLY A 79 -11.96 1.75 6.20
CA GLY A 79 -10.71 2.36 5.81
C GLY A 79 -10.70 3.87 6.03
N ALA A 80 -9.51 4.43 6.28
CA ALA A 80 -9.37 5.88 6.38
C ALA A 80 -9.84 6.54 5.07
N GLY A 81 -10.70 7.55 5.17
CA GLY A 81 -11.25 8.21 3.98
C GLY A 81 -12.10 7.30 3.08
N GLY A 82 -12.60 6.16 3.58
CA GLY A 82 -13.45 5.25 2.82
C GLY A 82 -12.72 4.33 1.84
N PHE A 83 -11.39 4.21 1.96
CA PHE A 83 -10.57 3.43 1.04
C PHE A 83 -9.73 2.36 1.74
N HIS A 84 -9.52 1.24 1.04
CA HIS A 84 -8.57 0.22 1.42
C HIS A 84 -7.17 0.64 0.98
N HIS A 85 -6.31 0.95 1.95
CA HIS A 85 -4.96 1.45 1.72
C HIS A 85 -3.93 0.30 1.77
N PRO A 86 -2.94 0.26 0.85
CA PRO A 86 -1.86 -0.72 0.94
C PRO A 86 -0.93 -0.38 2.11
N PRO A 87 -0.36 -1.37 2.81
CA PRO A 87 0.51 -1.12 3.95
C PRO A 87 1.73 -0.30 3.53
N ALA A 88 2.02 0.76 4.29
CA ALA A 88 3.10 1.70 3.97
C ALA A 88 4.50 1.08 4.04
N SER A 89 4.65 -0.01 4.78
CA SER A 89 5.89 -0.80 4.86
C SER A 89 5.55 -2.27 4.76
N PHE A 90 6.28 -3.01 3.94
CA PHE A 90 6.05 -4.43 3.72
C PHE A 90 7.37 -5.17 3.50
N SER A 91 7.29 -6.48 3.35
CA SER A 91 8.46 -7.33 3.12
C SER A 91 8.07 -8.43 2.16
N LEU A 92 8.92 -8.69 1.17
CA LEU A 92 8.79 -9.78 0.22
C LEU A 92 10.03 -10.67 0.37
N GLY A 93 9.84 -11.82 1.03
CA GLY A 93 10.94 -12.66 1.49
C GLY A 93 11.84 -11.91 2.46
N ALA A 94 13.14 -11.87 2.15
CA ALA A 94 14.12 -11.12 2.93
C ALA A 94 14.15 -9.62 2.58
N SER A 95 13.55 -9.23 1.45
CA SER A 95 13.64 -7.88 0.91
C SER A 95 12.58 -6.98 1.54
N ARG A 96 13.02 -5.92 2.20
CA ARG A 96 12.13 -4.91 2.80
C ARG A 96 11.77 -3.84 1.77
N ALA A 97 10.60 -3.26 1.94
CA ALA A 97 10.12 -2.19 1.08
C ALA A 97 9.22 -1.23 1.86
N TYR A 98 9.15 0.01 1.39
CA TYR A 98 8.16 0.97 1.84
C TYR A 98 7.54 1.70 0.66
N LEU A 99 6.31 2.16 0.83
CA LEU A 99 5.58 2.91 -0.18
C LEU A 99 4.99 4.17 0.42
N TYR A 100 4.85 5.19 -0.41
CA TYR A 100 4.23 6.46 -0.05
C TYR A 100 3.50 7.08 -1.23
N TYR A 101 2.47 7.87 -0.92
CA TYR A 101 1.66 8.61 -1.89
C TYR A 101 1.00 9.81 -1.19
N GLN A 102 0.47 10.74 -1.99
CA GLN A 102 -0.20 11.93 -1.47
C GLN A 102 -1.44 11.55 -0.63
N ASN A 103 -1.61 12.22 0.51
CA ASN A 103 -2.70 11.98 1.46
C ASN A 103 -2.74 10.55 2.01
N GLN A 104 -1.58 9.88 2.11
CA GLN A 104 -1.50 8.60 2.79
C GLN A 104 -1.90 8.77 4.26
N PRO A 105 -2.86 7.98 4.77
CA PRO A 105 -3.30 8.08 6.15
C PRO A 105 -2.17 7.73 7.12
N LYS A 106 -2.25 8.31 8.32
CA LYS A 106 -1.32 7.98 9.41
C LYS A 106 -1.38 6.47 9.68
N PHE A 107 -0.20 5.85 9.74
CA PHE A 107 -0.05 4.42 9.98
C PHE A 107 0.93 4.16 11.11
N CYS A 108 0.76 3.00 11.73
CA CYS A 108 1.61 2.54 12.80
C CYS A 108 2.82 1.79 12.22
N ARG A 109 4.04 2.24 12.53
CA ARG A 109 5.28 1.57 12.10
C ARG A 109 5.53 0.22 12.80
N ARG A 110 4.79 -0.09 13.88
CA ARG A 110 4.93 -1.34 14.63
C ARG A 110 4.05 -2.46 14.06
N CYS A 111 2.75 -2.21 13.87
CA CYS A 111 1.81 -3.21 13.33
C CYS A 111 1.42 -3.01 11.86
N ARG A 112 1.87 -1.92 11.21
CA ARG A 112 1.54 -1.55 9.81
C ARG A 112 0.07 -1.15 9.57
N GLY A 113 -0.78 -1.18 10.60
CA GLY A 113 -2.17 -0.74 10.53
C GLY A 113 -2.34 0.78 10.43
N PHE A 114 -3.51 1.20 9.96
CA PHE A 114 -3.90 2.61 9.83
C PHE A 114 -4.66 3.13 11.06
N GLY A 115 -4.68 4.45 11.23
CA GLY A 115 -5.53 5.13 12.23
C GLY A 115 -4.91 5.34 13.62
N HIS A 116 -3.67 4.91 13.86
CA HIS A 116 -2.96 5.14 15.12
C HIS A 116 -1.44 5.23 14.93
N GLN A 117 -0.71 5.80 15.89
CA GLN A 117 0.75 5.83 15.90
C GLN A 117 1.36 4.72 16.75
N ALA A 118 2.68 4.50 16.62
CA ALA A 118 3.39 3.46 17.36
C ALA A 118 3.28 3.61 18.89
N ALA A 119 3.13 4.85 19.40
CA ALA A 119 2.92 5.13 20.82
C ALA A 119 1.58 4.62 21.35
N GLU A 120 0.55 4.59 20.49
CA GLU A 120 -0.81 4.15 20.81
C GLU A 120 -1.04 2.67 20.42
N CYS A 121 0.00 2.04 19.87
CA CYS A 121 -0.10 0.69 19.32
C CYS A 121 -0.14 -0.34 20.45
N ARG A 122 -1.26 -1.05 20.56
CA ARG A 122 -1.42 -2.19 21.46
C ARG A 122 -0.62 -3.43 21.05
N GLY A 123 0.15 -3.36 19.97
CA GLY A 123 1.36 -4.15 19.74
C GLY A 123 1.23 -5.66 19.60
N ASN A 124 0.02 -6.22 19.50
CA ASN A 124 -0.18 -7.65 19.69
C ASN A 124 -0.32 -8.46 18.40
N GLU A 125 -0.30 -7.84 17.21
CA GLU A 125 -0.45 -8.54 15.94
C GLU A 125 0.90 -8.96 15.35
N CYS A 126 1.05 -10.24 15.04
CA CYS A 126 2.25 -10.79 14.43
C CYS A 126 2.35 -10.36 12.96
N VAL A 127 3.44 -9.65 12.61
CA VAL A 127 3.65 -9.16 11.23
C VAL A 127 3.93 -10.25 10.18
N VAL A 128 4.07 -11.52 10.60
CA VAL A 128 4.29 -12.67 9.70
C VAL A 128 2.98 -13.36 9.36
N CYS A 129 2.10 -13.56 10.34
CA CYS A 129 0.87 -14.35 10.16
C CYS A 129 -0.43 -13.60 10.46
N GLY A 130 -0.37 -12.34 10.88
CA GLY A 130 -1.52 -11.51 11.25
C GLY A 130 -2.24 -11.94 12.54
N ALA A 131 -1.77 -12.98 13.23
CA ALA A 131 -2.43 -13.46 14.45
C ALA A 131 -2.01 -12.66 15.68
N PHE A 132 -2.93 -12.53 16.64
CA PHE A 132 -2.66 -11.85 17.90
C PHE A 132 -1.95 -12.74 18.92
N GLY A 133 -1.20 -12.13 19.83
CA GLY A 133 -0.66 -12.79 21.04
C GLY A 133 0.78 -13.28 20.95
N HIS A 134 1.48 -13.01 19.84
CA HIS A 134 2.92 -13.28 19.70
C HIS A 134 3.57 -12.32 18.72
N VAL A 135 4.89 -12.19 18.79
CA VAL A 135 5.69 -11.39 17.85
C VAL A 135 6.25 -12.25 16.71
N ALA A 136 6.71 -11.61 15.63
CA ALA A 136 7.31 -12.32 14.48
C ALA A 136 8.41 -13.32 14.85
N ARG A 137 9.21 -13.04 15.90
CA ARG A 137 10.27 -13.94 16.38
C ARG A 137 9.74 -15.24 17.01
N GLU A 138 8.51 -15.22 17.51
CA GLU A 138 7.83 -16.34 18.17
C GLU A 138 6.85 -17.06 17.22
N CYS A 139 6.70 -16.55 16.00
CA CYS A 139 5.79 -17.10 15.01
C CYS A 139 6.31 -18.46 14.51
N ARG A 140 5.52 -19.52 14.73
CA ARG A 140 5.82 -20.87 14.24
C ARG A 140 5.25 -21.16 12.84
N LYS A 141 4.43 -20.26 12.31
CA LYS A 141 3.78 -20.42 11.01
C LYS A 141 4.75 -20.06 9.88
N LYS A 142 4.80 -20.91 8.86
CA LYS A 142 5.48 -20.62 7.59
C LYS A 142 4.46 -20.07 6.61
N VAL A 143 4.36 -18.74 6.56
CA VAL A 143 3.45 -18.01 5.69
C VAL A 143 4.26 -17.34 4.58
N CYS A 144 3.80 -17.46 3.35
CA CYS A 144 4.40 -16.75 2.23
C CYS A 144 4.08 -15.25 2.31
N THR A 145 5.08 -14.39 2.25
CA THR A 145 4.88 -12.94 2.35
C THR A 145 4.24 -12.30 1.10
N LEU A 146 4.24 -13.02 -0.03
CA LEU A 146 3.62 -12.54 -1.27
C LEU A 146 2.12 -12.88 -1.28
N CYS A 147 1.78 -14.17 -1.19
CA CYS A 147 0.40 -14.66 -1.32
C CYS A 147 -0.33 -14.87 0.02
N GLU A 148 0.33 -14.72 1.17
CA GLU A 148 -0.22 -14.93 2.52
C GLU A 148 -0.78 -16.33 2.80
N THR A 149 -0.43 -17.32 1.97
CA THR A 149 -0.79 -18.72 2.20
C THR A 149 0.22 -19.43 3.10
N GLU A 150 -0.26 -20.38 3.89
CA GLU A 150 0.57 -21.27 4.69
C GLU A 150 1.16 -22.39 3.82
N GLY A 151 2.35 -22.89 4.20
CA GLY A 151 2.95 -24.09 3.60
C GLY A 151 4.21 -23.83 2.77
N HIS A 152 4.47 -22.59 2.37
CA HIS A 152 5.70 -22.21 1.68
C HIS A 152 6.19 -20.81 2.09
N LEU A 153 7.43 -20.49 1.73
CA LEU A 153 8.04 -19.17 1.88
C LEU A 153 8.10 -18.49 0.52
N PHE A 154 8.30 -17.17 0.49
CA PHE A 154 8.40 -16.38 -0.75
C PHE A 154 9.32 -16.99 -1.82
N LYS A 155 10.45 -17.59 -1.42
CA LYS A 155 11.39 -18.24 -2.35
C LYS A 155 10.77 -19.40 -3.15
N ASN A 156 9.71 -20.00 -2.63
CA ASN A 156 9.02 -21.16 -3.20
C ASN A 156 7.57 -20.80 -3.60
N CYS A 157 7.29 -19.52 -3.82
CA CYS A 157 5.97 -19.02 -4.24
C CYS A 157 5.81 -19.07 -5.75
#